data_AF-A0AAW8KUV8-F1
#
_entry.id   AF-A0AAW8KUV8-F1
#
_cell.length_a   1.000
_cell.length_b   1.000
_cell.length_c   1.000
_cell.angle_alpha   90.00
_cell.angle_beta   90.00
_cell.angle_gamma   90.00
#
_symmetry.space_group_name_H-M   'P 1'
#
loop_
_entity.id
_entity.type
_entity.pdbx_description
1 polymer ?
#
loop_
_entity_poly.entity_id
_entity_poly.type
_entity_poly.pdbx_seq_one_letter_code
_entity_poly.pdbx_strand_id
1 'polypeptide(L)'
;KGFWIDQTEVTVAQFASFVKATGYITDAEKQKQAAVFSPDPHHPQQWWQLKSGYTWKTPNGGTGAIANPNEPVRYVSKNDAEHYAVW
;
A
#
# COMPACT_ATOMS: atom_id res chain seq x y z
N LYS A 1 18.77 -21.78 13.80
CA LYS A 1 17.96 -20.94 14.71
C LYS A 1 16.55 -20.87 14.16
N GLY A 2 15.52 -20.90 15.01
CA GLY A 2 14.13 -20.66 14.58
C GLY A 2 13.78 -19.17 14.61
N PHE A 3 12.72 -18.78 13.91
CA PHE A 3 12.18 -17.41 13.87
C PHE A 3 10.66 -17.44 13.73
N TRP A 4 10.02 -16.32 14.05
CA TRP A 4 8.58 -16.13 13.87
C TRP A 4 8.30 -15.36 12.59
N ILE A 5 7.15 -15.65 11.99
CA ILE A 5 6.63 -14.94 10.83
C ILE A 5 5.12 -14.83 10.99
N ASP A 6 4.56 -13.70 10.56
CA ASP A 6 3.10 -13.53 10.53
C ASP A 6 2.47 -14.57 9.61
N GLN A 7 1.28 -15.05 9.98
CA GLN A 7 0.55 -16.05 9.21
C GLN A 7 -0.14 -15.48 7.97
N THR A 8 -0.35 -14.16 7.94
CA THR A 8 -1.05 -13.43 6.88
C THR A 8 -0.29 -12.15 6.56
N GLU A 9 -0.61 -11.54 5.42
CA GLU A 9 -0.17 -10.18 5.13
C GLU A 9 -0.72 -9.17 6.15
N VAL A 10 -0.04 -8.04 6.25
CA VAL A 10 -0.53 -6.88 7.03
C VAL A 10 -1.77 -6.31 6.36
N THR A 11 -2.85 -6.23 7.12
CA THR A 11 -4.13 -5.70 6.66
C THR A 11 -4.18 -4.18 6.69
N VAL A 12 -5.12 -3.60 5.93
CA VAL A 12 -5.41 -2.16 5.98
C VAL A 12 -5.76 -1.71 7.40
N ALA A 13 -6.50 -2.50 8.18
CA ALA A 13 -6.84 -2.16 9.57
C ALA A 13 -5.63 -2.10 10.50
N GLN A 14 -4.71 -3.07 10.37
CA GLN A 14 -3.46 -3.10 11.13
C GLN A 14 -2.57 -1.91 10.77
N PHE A 15 -2.38 -1.65 9.48
CA PHE A 15 -1.59 -0.51 9.01
C PHE A 15 -2.21 0.84 9.40
N ALA A 16 -3.54 0.94 9.42
CA ALA A 16 -4.23 2.13 9.91
C ALA A 16 -3.97 2.39 11.41
N SER A 17 -3.83 1.32 12.21
CA SER A 17 -3.51 1.45 13.63
C SER A 17 -2.10 2.01 13.83
N PHE A 18 -1.13 1.52 13.06
CA PHE A 18 0.22 2.07 12.99
C PHE A 18 0.21 3.56 12.63
N VAL A 19 -0.45 3.93 11.54
CA VAL A 19 -0.51 5.33 11.08
C VAL A 19 -1.20 6.21 12.12
N LYS A 20 -2.28 5.74 12.75
CA LYS A 20 -2.98 6.48 13.81
C LYS A 20 -2.10 6.71 15.04
N ALA A 21 -1.29 5.72 15.43
CA ALA A 21 -0.45 5.79 16.61
C ALA A 21 0.78 6.70 16.40
N THR A 22 1.32 6.73 15.18
CA THR A 22 2.62 7.36 14.87
C THR A 22 2.50 8.67 14.09
N GLY A 23 1.36 8.92 13.44
CA GLY A 23 1.23 10.00 12.45
C GLY A 23 2.03 9.76 11.17
N TYR A 24 2.44 8.51 10.89
CA TYR A 24 3.29 8.18 9.75
C TYR A 24 2.65 8.55 8.42
N ILE A 25 3.46 9.12 7.52
CA ILE A 25 3.09 9.45 6.14
C ILE A 25 3.89 8.53 5.23
N THR A 26 3.19 7.74 4.42
CA THR A 26 3.82 6.76 3.51
C THR A 26 4.54 7.43 2.36
N ASP A 27 5.46 6.70 1.72
CA ASP A 27 6.18 7.21 0.56
C ASP A 27 5.26 7.49 -0.63
N ALA A 28 4.22 6.68 -0.83
CA ALA A 28 3.19 6.94 -1.84
C ALA A 28 2.44 8.26 -1.56
N GLU A 29 2.15 8.58 -0.30
CA GLU A 29 1.54 9.85 0.11
C GLU A 29 2.51 11.03 -0.09
N LYS A 30 3.81 10.87 0.23
CA LYS A 30 4.83 11.91 0.02
C LYS A 30 5.05 12.22 -1.47
N GLN A 31 5.17 11.18 -2.30
CA GLN A 31 5.43 11.29 -3.74
C GLN A 31 4.16 11.65 -4.53
N LYS A 32 2.98 11.51 -3.93
CA LYS A 32 1.66 11.72 -4.56
C LYS A 32 1.42 10.85 -5.80
N GLN A 33 2.11 9.72 -5.89
CA GLN A 33 1.97 8.75 -6.96
C GLN A 33 2.32 7.35 -6.47
N ALA A 34 1.71 6.35 -7.09
CA ALA A 34 2.07 4.95 -6.87
C ALA A 34 2.01 4.16 -8.18
N ALA A 35 2.72 3.04 -8.25
CA ALA A 35 2.68 2.14 -9.39
C ALA A 35 1.39 1.32 -9.35
N VAL A 36 0.52 1.53 -10.34
CA VAL A 36 -0.78 0.86 -10.47
C VAL A 36 -0.71 -0.13 -11.61
N PHE A 37 -1.23 -1.34 -11.37
CA PHE A 37 -1.43 -2.34 -12.41
C PHE A 37 -2.63 -1.97 -13.27
N SER A 38 -2.41 -1.75 -14.57
CA SER A 38 -3.43 -1.37 -15.55
C SER A 38 -3.15 -2.15 -16.84
N PRO A 39 -3.65 -3.40 -16.95
CA PRO A 39 -3.34 -4.25 -18.08
C PRO A 39 -3.96 -3.71 -19.37
N ASP A 40 -3.14 -3.61 -20.40
CA ASP A 40 -3.51 -3.25 -21.77
C ASP A 40 -2.93 -4.30 -22.73
N PRO A 41 -3.78 -5.13 -23.38
CA PRO A 41 -3.32 -6.13 -24.34
C PRO A 41 -2.53 -5.54 -25.52
N HIS A 42 -2.73 -4.27 -25.86
CA HIS A 42 -2.00 -3.59 -26.94
C HIS A 42 -0.61 -3.11 -26.52
N HIS A 43 -0.39 -2.92 -25.20
CA HIS A 43 0.87 -2.44 -24.65
C HIS A 43 1.34 -3.33 -23.46
N PRO A 44 1.66 -4.61 -23.71
CA PRO A 44 1.99 -5.56 -22.65
C PRO A 44 3.20 -5.19 -21.79
N GLN A 45 4.12 -4.37 -22.32
CA GLN A 45 5.30 -3.87 -21.61
C GLN A 45 5.02 -2.65 -20.71
N GLN A 46 3.78 -2.12 -20.72
CA GLN A 46 3.42 -0.84 -20.07
C GLN A 46 2.26 -0.96 -19.08
N TRP A 47 2.04 -2.16 -18.54
CA TRP A 47 0.96 -2.41 -17.57
C TRP A 47 1.15 -1.68 -16.24
N TRP A 48 2.38 -1.36 -15.87
CA TRP A 48 2.69 -0.60 -14.67
C TRP A 48 2.74 0.88 -14.99
N GLN A 49 1.83 1.64 -14.38
CA GLN A 49 1.72 3.09 -14.60
C GLN A 49 1.84 3.82 -13.27
N LEU A 50 2.68 4.86 -13.22
CA LEU A 50 2.69 5.79 -12.09
C LEU A 50 1.44 6.67 -12.17
N LYS A 51 0.56 6.57 -11.18
CA LYS A 51 -0.70 7.33 -11.14
C LYS A 51 -0.83 8.08 -9.82
N SER A 52 -1.30 9.32 -9.91
CA SER A 52 -1.66 10.12 -8.74
C SER A 52 -2.98 9.71 -8.12
N GLY A 53 -3.13 9.97 -6.82
CA GLY A 53 -4.37 9.66 -6.08
C GLY A 53 -4.50 8.20 -5.63
N TYR A 54 -3.45 7.39 -5.83
CA TYR A 54 -3.36 6.01 -5.34
C TYR A 54 -2.45 5.97 -4.12
N THR A 55 -3.00 5.49 -3.01
CA THR A 55 -2.31 5.32 -1.72
C THR A 55 -2.89 4.09 -1.01
N TRP A 56 -2.34 3.72 0.14
CA TRP A 56 -2.91 2.66 0.97
C TRP A 56 -4.37 2.93 1.42
N LYS A 57 -4.78 4.22 1.52
CA LYS A 57 -6.15 4.64 1.86
C LYS A 57 -7.09 4.62 0.65
N THR A 58 -6.56 4.89 -0.53
CA THR A 58 -7.30 5.00 -1.80
C THR A 58 -6.76 4.02 -2.83
N PRO A 59 -6.81 2.71 -2.56
CA PRO A 59 -6.04 1.77 -3.36
C PRO A 59 -6.63 1.52 -4.75
N ASN A 60 -7.86 1.97 -4.97
CA ASN A 60 -8.58 1.94 -6.24
C ASN A 60 -8.70 3.35 -6.87
N GLY A 61 -7.90 4.31 -6.40
CA GLY A 61 -7.94 5.71 -6.82
C GLY A 61 -8.98 6.56 -6.06
N GLY A 62 -8.94 7.88 -6.24
CA GLY A 62 -9.76 8.83 -5.49
C GLY A 62 -11.29 8.73 -5.71
N THR A 63 -11.72 8.10 -6.80
CA THR A 63 -13.15 7.82 -7.10
C THR A 63 -13.51 6.34 -6.95
N GLY A 64 -12.54 5.50 -6.57
CA GLY A 64 -12.75 4.06 -6.39
C GLY A 64 -13.35 3.71 -5.02
N ALA A 65 -13.64 2.43 -4.83
CA ALA A 65 -14.06 1.92 -3.52
C ALA A 65 -12.99 2.19 -2.45
N ILE A 66 -13.45 2.54 -1.25
CA ILE A 66 -12.60 2.69 -0.07
C ILE A 66 -11.83 1.40 0.23
N ALA A 67 -10.67 1.52 0.87
CA ALA A 67 -9.87 0.37 1.25
C ALA A 67 -10.66 -0.57 2.20
N ASN A 68 -10.73 -1.85 1.85
CA ASN A 68 -11.34 -2.87 2.70
C ASN A 68 -10.41 -3.15 3.90
N PRO A 69 -10.88 -3.03 5.16
CA PRO A 69 -10.05 -3.19 6.35
C PRO A 69 -9.33 -4.55 6.46
N ASN A 70 -9.90 -5.60 5.88
CA ASN A 70 -9.39 -6.97 5.97
C ASN A 70 -8.51 -7.39 4.79
N GLU A 71 -8.38 -6.53 3.76
CA GLU A 71 -7.48 -6.80 2.64
C GLU A 71 -6.03 -6.44 3.00
N PRO A 72 -5.03 -7.05 2.33
CA PRO A 72 -3.64 -6.63 2.45
C PRO A 72 -3.48 -5.14 2.10
N VAL A 73 -2.68 -4.45 2.89
CA VAL A 73 -2.33 -3.05 2.61
C VAL A 73 -1.51 -2.97 1.32
N ARG A 74 -1.84 -2.00 0.45
CA ARG A 74 -1.21 -1.81 -0.88
C ARG A 74 -0.49 -0.47 -0.95
N TYR A 75 0.39 -0.33 -1.95
CA TYR A 75 1.18 0.89 -2.20
C TYR A 75 2.10 1.27 -1.02
N VAL A 76 2.60 0.25 -0.33
CA VAL A 76 3.55 0.35 0.78
C VAL A 76 4.95 0.09 0.24
N SER A 77 5.87 1.04 0.43
CA SER A 77 7.27 0.87 0.05
C SER A 77 7.99 -0.06 1.04
N LYS A 78 9.21 -0.48 0.70
CA LYS A 78 10.08 -1.18 1.67
C LYS A 78 10.29 -0.35 2.95
N ASN A 79 10.51 0.95 2.81
CA ASN A 79 10.72 1.85 3.94
C ASN A 79 9.45 1.95 4.82
N ASP A 80 8.28 2.06 4.20
CA ASP A 80 7.00 2.05 4.92
C ASP A 80 6.80 0.73 5.71
N ALA A 81 7.13 -0.41 5.11
CA ALA A 81 7.03 -1.73 5.73
C ALA A 81 8.01 -1.92 6.91
N GLU A 82 9.25 -1.42 6.77
CA GLU A 82 10.25 -1.47 7.85
C GLU A 82 9.83 -0.62 9.05
N HIS A 83 9.28 0.58 8.80
CA HIS A 83 8.75 1.42 9.88
C HIS A 83 7.54 0.80 10.58
N TYR A 84 6.67 0.11 9.84
CA TYR A 84 5.57 -0.67 10.43
C TYR A 84 6.08 -1.84 11.28
N ALA A 85 7.05 -2.61 10.77
CA ALA A 85 7.54 -3.82 11.45
C ALA A 85 8.33 -3.53 12.74
N VAL A 86 8.91 -2.33 12.86
CA VAL A 86 9.63 -1.88 14.07
C VAL A 86 8.68 -1.34 15.14
N TRP A 87 7.52 -0.83 14.75
CA TRP A 87 6.49 -0.30 15.65
C TRP A 87 5.72 -1.43 16.34
#